data_AF-A0A2N0LFS6-F1
#
_entry.id   AF-A0A2N0LFS6-F1
#
_cell.length_a   1.000
_cell.length_b   1.000
_cell.length_c   1.000
_cell.angle_alpha   90.00
_cell.angle_beta   90.00
_cell.angle_gamma   90.00
#
_symmetry.space_group_name_H-M   'P 1'
#
loop_
_entity.id
_entity.type
_entity.pdbx_description
1 polymer ?
#
loop_
_entity_poly.entity_id
_entity_poly.type
_entity_poly.pdbx_seq_one_letter_code
_entity_poly.pdbx_strand_id
1 'polypeptide(L)'
;MRVLWIGYGQAGGKIVNSLMGVNRKLYDAIAINTEEADLAGLRNIPETVLIGRYALKGRGVGANIELAASIAEKALSQMMDQIDLIVRKHDPEVFWIAAGLGGGSGAGGSYVLANELNRVYRGIPVYGLGVVPSTTGMPTDKESLNLSNCLKSFELWSHYFNNILLVDNQQFEQNNVTRESVEQMYNRANDKLAMMLTTLLEAGEIRPAPQEVFSSSEIKATMGMIGDISTIGYCSETIKLKSQPWRKGIDPGTHELESIIERSVAESALTFPCDVTGARSASLVVHGRPEHLFTQAISRGRSRLEQLATVSKVRYGDYPDRKTNQLAAITLVSGIQDMSRLDQMKRRVEELAWEPAVASEPHADGVPETSPV
;
A
#
# COMPACT_ATOMS: atom_id res chain seq x y z
N MET A 1 13.32 1.10 12.97
CA MET A 1 13.16 -0.29 12.42
C MET A 1 14.00 -0.42 11.17
N ARG A 2 14.90 -1.41 11.05
CA ARG A 2 15.64 -1.59 9.78
C ARG A 2 14.78 -2.37 8.78
N VAL A 3 14.44 -1.73 7.66
CA VAL A 3 13.54 -2.28 6.64
C VAL A 3 14.26 -2.37 5.30
N LEU A 4 14.18 -3.54 4.65
CA LEU A 4 14.48 -3.65 3.22
C LEU A 4 13.16 -3.60 2.42
N TRP A 5 12.98 -2.51 1.67
CA TRP A 5 11.88 -2.34 0.75
C TRP A 5 12.19 -2.96 -0.62
N ILE A 6 11.29 -3.79 -1.12
CA ILE A 6 11.39 -4.47 -2.40
C ILE A 6 10.22 -4.01 -3.25
N GLY A 7 10.48 -3.14 -4.22
CA GLY A 7 9.47 -2.70 -5.18
C GLY A 7 9.38 -3.72 -6.33
N TYR A 8 8.31 -4.49 -6.41
CA TYR A 8 8.12 -5.50 -7.45
C TYR A 8 7.09 -5.05 -8.50
N GLY A 9 7.52 -5.02 -9.77
CA GLY A 9 6.74 -4.47 -10.86
C GLY A 9 6.64 -2.94 -10.83
N GLN A 10 5.88 -2.37 -11.77
CA GLN A 10 5.77 -0.91 -11.93
C GLN A 10 5.24 -0.21 -10.68
N ALA A 11 4.07 -0.64 -10.18
CA ALA A 11 3.41 -0.02 -9.03
C ALA A 11 4.28 -0.12 -7.76
N GLY A 12 4.83 -1.32 -7.50
CA GLY A 12 5.73 -1.56 -6.37
C GLY A 12 6.97 -0.67 -6.42
N GLY A 13 7.62 -0.59 -7.59
CA GLY A 13 8.77 0.28 -7.82
C GLY A 13 8.45 1.75 -7.55
N LYS A 14 7.30 2.25 -8.03
CA LYS A 14 6.88 3.65 -7.81
C LYS A 14 6.61 3.96 -6.33
N ILE A 15 5.95 3.06 -5.60
CA ILE A 15 5.67 3.22 -4.16
C ILE A 15 6.98 3.28 -3.36
N VAL A 16 7.87 2.32 -3.59
CA VAL A 16 9.19 2.28 -2.92
C VAL A 16 10.02 3.50 -3.31
N ASN A 17 9.91 3.98 -4.55
CA ASN A 17 10.59 5.19 -4.98
C ASN A 17 10.07 6.44 -4.25
N SER A 18 8.76 6.56 -4.01
CA SER A 18 8.21 7.64 -3.17
C SER A 18 8.67 7.52 -1.71
N LEU A 19 8.66 6.31 -1.13
CA LEU A 19 9.17 6.04 0.23
C LEU A 19 10.62 6.47 0.40
N MET A 20 11.49 6.04 -0.52
CA MET A 20 12.89 6.47 -0.57
C MET A 20 13.00 7.99 -0.75
N GLY A 21 12.07 8.63 -1.45
CA GLY A 21 12.02 10.08 -1.62
C GLY A 21 11.76 10.85 -0.32
N VAL A 22 10.99 10.29 0.61
CA VAL A 22 10.67 10.93 1.90
C VAL A 22 11.89 10.93 2.82
N ASN A 23 12.51 9.76 3.03
CA ASN A 23 13.72 9.66 3.86
C ASN A 23 14.67 8.53 3.41
N ARG A 24 15.64 8.89 2.56
CA ARG A 24 16.67 7.96 2.05
C ARG A 24 17.59 7.36 3.11
N LYS A 25 17.63 7.91 4.33
CA LYS A 25 18.53 7.43 5.40
C LYS A 25 17.90 6.32 6.23
N LEU A 26 16.57 6.20 6.21
CA LEU A 26 15.83 5.23 7.02
C LEU A 26 15.71 3.86 6.34
N TYR A 27 15.81 3.84 5.01
CA TYR A 27 15.38 2.73 4.18
C TYR A 27 16.50 2.25 3.28
N ASP A 28 16.56 0.93 3.14
CA ASP A 28 17.25 0.28 2.03
C ASP A 28 16.21 -0.22 1.03
N ALA A 29 16.53 -0.14 -0.26
CA ALA A 29 15.56 -0.45 -1.30
C ALA A 29 16.19 -1.11 -2.52
N ILE A 30 15.42 -2.03 -3.11
CA ILE A 30 15.68 -2.65 -4.40
C ILE A 30 14.39 -2.66 -5.22
N ALA A 31 14.49 -2.40 -6.53
CA ALA A 31 13.38 -2.52 -7.47
C ALA A 31 13.60 -3.68 -8.43
N ILE A 32 12.58 -4.50 -8.63
CA ILE A 32 12.62 -5.68 -9.49
C ILE A 32 11.47 -5.59 -10.49
N ASN A 33 11.76 -5.68 -11.77
CA ASN A 33 10.72 -5.67 -12.81
C ASN A 33 11.17 -6.44 -14.05
N THR A 34 10.22 -6.69 -14.95
CA THR A 34 10.43 -7.29 -16.28
C THR A 34 10.43 -6.26 -17.41
N GLU A 35 10.10 -5.00 -17.09
CA GLU A 35 10.05 -3.88 -18.01
C GLU A 35 11.17 -2.87 -17.72
N GLU A 36 12.01 -2.62 -18.72
CA GLU A 36 13.23 -1.81 -18.58
C GLU A 36 12.92 -0.31 -18.43
N ALA A 37 11.92 0.18 -19.16
CA ALA A 37 11.51 1.59 -19.11
C ALA A 37 11.01 1.99 -17.72
N ASP A 38 10.30 1.10 -17.04
CA ASP A 38 9.81 1.33 -15.68
C ASP A 38 10.96 1.49 -14.67
N LEU A 39 11.98 0.63 -14.74
CA LEU A 39 13.13 0.69 -13.85
C LEU A 39 13.96 1.96 -14.09
N ALA A 40 14.15 2.34 -15.35
CA ALA A 40 14.85 3.56 -15.72
C ALA A 40 14.17 4.84 -15.19
N GLY A 41 12.86 4.79 -14.94
CA GLY A 41 12.10 5.90 -14.37
C GLY A 41 12.31 6.13 -12.87
N LEU A 42 12.91 5.17 -12.15
CA LEU A 42 13.08 5.23 -10.69
C LEU A 42 14.33 6.05 -10.36
N ARG A 43 14.19 7.07 -9.50
CA ARG A 43 15.26 8.05 -9.21
C ARG A 43 15.82 7.96 -7.79
N ASN A 44 15.07 7.35 -6.89
CA ASN A 44 15.38 7.31 -5.46
C ASN A 44 15.86 5.92 -5.00
N ILE A 45 15.72 4.90 -5.85
CA ILE A 45 16.11 3.51 -5.55
C ILE A 45 17.48 3.25 -6.18
N PRO A 46 18.52 2.90 -5.39
CA PRO A 46 19.87 2.70 -5.92
C PRO A 46 19.99 1.39 -6.70
N GLU A 47 19.36 0.32 -6.21
CA GLU A 47 19.51 -1.02 -6.78
C GLU A 47 18.29 -1.40 -7.62
N THR A 48 18.51 -1.74 -8.89
CA THR A 48 17.46 -2.17 -9.81
C THR A 48 17.83 -3.47 -10.50
N VAL A 49 16.86 -4.39 -10.61
CA VAL A 49 17.05 -5.73 -11.18
C VAL A 49 16.02 -5.95 -12.28
N LEU A 50 16.50 -5.94 -13.53
CA LEU A 50 15.69 -6.38 -14.66
C LEU A 50 15.76 -7.90 -14.78
N ILE A 51 14.61 -8.57 -14.66
CA ILE A 51 14.47 -10.01 -14.86
C ILE A 51 13.81 -10.34 -16.20
N GLY A 52 14.12 -11.51 -16.77
CA GLY A 52 13.50 -11.96 -18.01
C GLY A 52 13.92 -11.20 -19.28
N ARG A 53 15.02 -10.41 -19.26
CA ARG A 53 15.50 -9.60 -20.39
C ARG A 53 15.51 -10.37 -21.72
N TYR A 54 16.04 -11.59 -21.74
CA TYR A 54 16.14 -12.40 -22.96
C TYR A 54 14.78 -12.89 -23.49
N ALA A 55 13.87 -13.29 -22.58
CA ALA A 55 12.56 -13.81 -22.95
C ALA A 55 11.59 -12.70 -23.40
N LEU A 56 11.68 -11.53 -22.75
CA LEU A 56 10.69 -10.45 -22.87
C LEU A 56 11.20 -9.23 -23.63
N LYS A 57 12.49 -9.20 -23.99
CA LYS A 57 13.16 -8.05 -24.64
C LYS A 57 12.96 -6.74 -23.87
N GLY A 58 12.83 -6.82 -22.54
CA GLY A 58 12.62 -5.68 -21.64
C GLY A 58 11.24 -5.02 -21.71
N ARG A 59 10.22 -5.69 -22.29
CA ARG A 59 8.86 -5.13 -22.52
C ARG A 59 7.80 -5.59 -21.52
N GLY A 60 8.21 -6.21 -20.42
CA GLY A 60 7.28 -6.73 -19.44
C GLY A 60 6.54 -8.00 -19.87
N VAL A 61 5.66 -8.47 -18.98
CA VAL A 61 4.80 -9.66 -19.16
C VAL A 61 3.33 -9.30 -19.43
N GLY A 62 3.05 -8.00 -19.57
CA GLY A 62 1.67 -7.48 -19.56
C GLY A 62 0.96 -7.86 -18.26
N ALA A 63 -0.29 -8.31 -18.39
CA ALA A 63 -1.13 -8.76 -17.29
C ALA A 63 -1.11 -10.28 -17.08
N ASN A 64 -0.08 -10.99 -17.56
CA ASN A 64 0.03 -12.45 -17.45
C ASN A 64 0.79 -12.86 -16.17
N ILE A 65 0.06 -13.39 -15.18
CA ILE A 65 0.59 -13.78 -13.86
C ILE A 65 1.47 -15.03 -13.97
N GLU A 66 1.07 -16.03 -14.75
CA GLU A 66 1.80 -17.30 -14.88
C GLU A 66 3.15 -17.12 -15.57
N LEU A 67 3.18 -16.30 -16.62
CA LEU A 67 4.41 -15.92 -17.30
C LEU A 67 5.33 -15.14 -16.35
N ALA A 68 4.77 -14.21 -15.56
CA ALA A 68 5.53 -13.47 -14.56
C ALA A 68 6.18 -14.41 -13.53
N ALA A 69 5.40 -15.37 -12.99
CA ALA A 69 5.89 -16.36 -12.05
C ALA A 69 7.00 -17.23 -12.66
N SER A 70 6.82 -17.75 -13.87
CA SER A 70 7.84 -18.55 -14.56
C SER A 70 9.14 -17.77 -14.81
N ILE A 71 9.03 -16.48 -15.14
CA ILE A 71 10.20 -15.60 -15.30
C ILE A 71 10.88 -15.35 -13.96
N ALA A 72 10.12 -15.11 -12.90
CA ALA A 72 10.64 -14.91 -11.54
C ALA A 72 11.36 -16.15 -11.02
N GLU A 73 10.81 -17.36 -11.22
CA GLU A 73 11.44 -18.63 -10.85
C GLU A 73 12.80 -18.82 -11.55
N LYS A 74 12.86 -18.54 -12.86
CA LYS A 74 14.10 -18.63 -13.64
C LYS A 74 15.14 -17.58 -13.23
N ALA A 75 14.69 -16.43 -12.74
CA ALA A 75 15.55 -15.33 -12.32
C ALA A 75 15.78 -15.28 -10.80
N LEU A 76 15.35 -16.31 -10.05
CA LEU A 76 15.36 -16.28 -8.59
C LEU A 76 16.77 -16.09 -8.02
N SER A 77 17.75 -16.81 -8.58
CA SER A 77 19.17 -16.64 -8.19
C SER A 77 19.64 -15.19 -8.39
N GLN A 78 19.32 -14.58 -9.54
CA GLN A 78 19.70 -13.20 -9.82
C GLN A 78 19.10 -12.22 -8.81
N MET A 79 17.83 -12.40 -8.44
CA MET A 79 17.17 -11.55 -7.44
C MET A 79 17.80 -11.75 -6.06
N MET A 80 18.01 -13.00 -5.64
CA MET A 80 18.57 -13.33 -4.34
C MET A 80 20.03 -12.88 -4.20
N ASP A 81 20.85 -13.00 -5.24
CA ASP A 81 22.26 -12.54 -5.21
C ASP A 81 22.34 -11.04 -4.85
N GLN A 82 21.44 -10.21 -5.41
CA GLN A 82 21.40 -8.78 -5.10
C GLN A 82 20.85 -8.51 -3.70
N ILE A 83 19.80 -9.22 -3.30
CA ILE A 83 19.22 -9.08 -1.96
C ILE A 83 20.23 -9.48 -0.88
N ASP A 84 20.98 -10.56 -1.10
CA ASP A 84 22.02 -11.06 -0.19
C ASP A 84 23.12 -10.00 0.07
N LEU A 85 23.52 -9.25 -0.96
CA LEU A 85 24.49 -8.15 -0.81
C LEU A 85 23.95 -7.05 0.11
N ILE A 86 22.68 -6.69 -0.04
CA ILE A 86 22.02 -5.67 0.79
C ILE A 86 21.85 -6.18 2.22
N VAL A 87 21.35 -7.41 2.39
CA VAL A 87 21.12 -8.04 3.70
C VAL A 87 22.42 -8.11 4.50
N ARG A 88 23.53 -8.55 3.89
CA ARG A 88 24.84 -8.61 4.56
C ARG A 88 25.34 -7.25 5.04
N LYS A 89 24.98 -6.17 4.33
CA LYS A 89 25.46 -4.83 4.63
C LYS A 89 24.56 -4.09 5.64
N HIS A 90 23.26 -4.36 5.61
CA HIS A 90 22.25 -3.54 6.30
C HIS A 90 21.49 -4.29 7.40
N ASP A 91 21.55 -5.62 7.44
CA ASP A 91 20.93 -6.48 8.47
C ASP A 91 19.45 -6.11 8.74
N PRO A 92 18.57 -6.23 7.73
CA PRO A 92 17.16 -5.83 7.86
C PRO A 92 16.43 -6.71 8.88
N GLU A 93 15.53 -6.08 9.66
CA GLU A 93 14.66 -6.78 10.61
C GLU A 93 13.34 -7.24 9.98
N VAL A 94 13.05 -6.80 8.76
CA VAL A 94 11.84 -7.12 7.98
C VAL A 94 12.10 -6.90 6.49
N PHE A 95 11.47 -7.72 5.66
CA PHE A 95 11.32 -7.47 4.23
C PHE A 95 9.92 -6.95 3.95
N TRP A 96 9.82 -5.86 3.19
CA TRP A 96 8.54 -5.36 2.68
C TRP A 96 8.52 -5.44 1.16
N ILE A 97 7.63 -6.26 0.60
CA ILE A 97 7.44 -6.36 -0.85
C ILE A 97 6.21 -5.54 -1.24
N ALA A 98 6.41 -4.44 -1.96
CA ALA A 98 5.32 -3.66 -2.53
C ALA A 98 5.04 -4.14 -3.96
N ALA A 99 3.79 -4.38 -4.31
CA ALA A 99 3.39 -4.69 -5.68
C ALA A 99 1.93 -4.35 -5.97
N GLY A 100 1.62 -4.16 -7.25
CA GLY A 100 0.23 -4.08 -7.73
C GLY A 100 -0.32 -5.48 -7.95
N LEU A 101 -1.49 -5.77 -7.37
CA LEU A 101 -2.13 -7.08 -7.45
C LEU A 101 -2.89 -7.31 -8.76
N GLY A 102 -3.32 -6.25 -9.46
CA GLY A 102 -4.02 -6.36 -10.75
C GLY A 102 -3.12 -6.49 -11.99
N GLY A 103 -1.81 -6.26 -11.84
CA GLY A 103 -0.84 -6.33 -12.95
C GLY A 103 -0.40 -7.77 -13.28
N GLY A 104 0.67 -7.92 -14.08
CA GLY A 104 1.31 -9.22 -14.31
C GLY A 104 2.58 -9.41 -13.49
N SER A 105 3.61 -8.57 -13.71
CA SER A 105 4.94 -8.71 -13.09
C SER A 105 4.88 -8.72 -11.56
N GLY A 106 4.23 -7.70 -10.99
CA GLY A 106 4.04 -7.57 -9.54
C GLY A 106 3.22 -8.73 -8.98
N ALA A 107 2.07 -9.00 -9.59
CA ALA A 107 1.13 -10.02 -9.14
C ALA A 107 1.72 -11.45 -9.15
N GLY A 108 2.43 -11.83 -10.21
CA GLY A 108 2.96 -13.19 -10.36
C GLY A 108 4.39 -13.40 -9.89
N GLY A 109 5.23 -12.36 -9.88
CA GLY A 109 6.64 -12.51 -9.50
C GLY A 109 6.92 -12.31 -8.01
N SER A 110 6.12 -11.48 -7.33
CA SER A 110 6.40 -11.09 -5.95
C SER A 110 6.25 -12.25 -4.96
N TYR A 111 5.26 -13.13 -5.14
CA TYR A 111 5.03 -14.25 -4.23
C TYR A 111 6.11 -15.32 -4.36
N VAL A 112 6.67 -15.51 -5.57
CA VAL A 112 7.81 -16.40 -5.81
C VAL A 112 9.01 -15.92 -5.00
N LEU A 113 9.27 -14.61 -5.00
CA LEU A 113 10.31 -14.02 -4.18
C LEU A 113 10.00 -14.12 -2.68
N ALA A 114 8.75 -13.86 -2.27
CA ALA A 114 8.34 -13.96 -0.87
C ALA A 114 8.57 -15.37 -0.30
N ASN A 115 8.21 -16.40 -1.07
CA ASN A 115 8.44 -17.80 -0.71
C ASN A 115 9.94 -18.08 -0.49
N GLU A 116 10.80 -17.57 -1.39
CA GLU A 116 12.24 -17.76 -1.27
C GLU A 116 12.84 -17.02 -0.07
N LEU A 117 12.42 -15.78 0.18
CA LEU A 117 12.86 -15.02 1.34
C LEU A 117 12.49 -15.72 2.64
N ASN A 118 11.27 -16.24 2.77
CA ASN A 118 10.86 -17.02 3.93
C ASN A 118 11.70 -18.30 4.11
N ARG A 119 12.09 -18.94 3.01
CA ARG A 119 12.91 -20.16 3.02
C ARG A 119 14.33 -19.89 3.50
N VAL A 120 14.95 -18.84 2.99
CA VAL A 120 16.36 -18.47 3.20
C VAL A 120 16.56 -17.70 4.51
N TYR A 121 15.75 -16.66 4.74
CA TYR A 121 15.89 -15.73 5.85
C TYR A 121 14.93 -16.05 7.01
N ARG A 122 15.06 -17.26 7.54
CA ARG A 122 14.21 -17.74 8.64
C ARG A 122 14.29 -16.79 9.84
N GLY A 123 13.12 -16.31 10.29
CA GLY A 123 12.99 -15.41 11.44
C GLY A 123 12.89 -13.93 11.09
N ILE A 124 13.16 -13.53 9.84
CA ILE A 124 12.85 -12.19 9.34
C ILE A 124 11.49 -12.24 8.64
N PRO A 125 10.46 -11.51 9.10
CA PRO A 125 9.17 -11.51 8.44
C PRO A 125 9.23 -10.87 7.05
N VAL A 126 8.44 -11.41 6.14
CA VAL A 126 8.15 -10.90 4.81
C VAL A 126 6.72 -10.35 4.81
N TYR A 127 6.58 -9.03 4.79
CA TYR A 127 5.31 -8.33 4.69
C TYR A 127 5.04 -7.89 3.25
N GLY A 128 3.78 -7.97 2.86
CA GLY A 128 3.30 -7.51 1.56
C GLY A 128 2.63 -6.14 1.69
N LEU A 129 2.93 -5.23 0.78
CA LEU A 129 2.12 -4.04 0.51
C LEU A 129 1.43 -4.27 -0.83
N GLY A 130 0.20 -4.77 -0.75
CA GLY A 130 -0.61 -5.19 -1.89
C GLY A 130 -1.52 -4.08 -2.36
N VAL A 131 -1.27 -3.55 -3.57
CA VAL A 131 -2.12 -2.52 -4.15
C VAL A 131 -3.23 -3.14 -5.00
N VAL A 132 -4.45 -2.95 -4.53
CA VAL A 132 -5.68 -3.32 -5.21
C VAL A 132 -5.99 -2.27 -6.29
N PRO A 133 -6.33 -2.68 -7.53
CA PRO A 133 -6.53 -1.75 -8.63
C PRO A 133 -7.81 -0.94 -8.42
N SER A 134 -7.80 0.31 -8.88
CA SER A 134 -9.05 0.99 -9.23
C SER A 134 -9.41 0.62 -10.66
N THR A 135 -10.69 0.38 -10.92
CA THR A 135 -11.23 0.09 -12.24
C THR A 135 -12.09 1.22 -12.80
N THR A 136 -12.19 2.35 -12.09
CA THR A 136 -12.97 3.51 -12.51
C THR A 136 -12.54 3.97 -13.91
N GLY A 137 -13.49 3.97 -14.86
CA GLY A 137 -13.24 4.41 -16.23
C GLY A 137 -12.47 3.42 -17.12
N MET A 138 -12.21 2.19 -16.66
CA MET A 138 -11.62 1.15 -17.50
C MET A 138 -12.66 0.56 -18.47
N PRO A 139 -12.26 0.20 -19.70
CA PRO A 139 -13.03 -0.70 -20.56
C PRO A 139 -13.30 -2.04 -19.87
N THR A 140 -14.45 -2.65 -20.16
CA THR A 140 -14.94 -3.88 -19.52
C THR A 140 -13.94 -5.04 -19.53
N ASP A 141 -13.25 -5.25 -20.65
CA ASP A 141 -12.23 -6.30 -20.80
C ASP A 141 -11.03 -6.06 -19.87
N LYS A 142 -10.58 -4.81 -19.76
CA LYS A 142 -9.49 -4.41 -18.85
C LYS A 142 -9.92 -4.46 -17.40
N GLU A 143 -11.14 -4.01 -17.09
CA GLU A 143 -11.72 -4.11 -15.75
C GLU A 143 -11.73 -5.57 -15.29
N SER A 144 -12.35 -6.46 -16.07
CA SER A 144 -12.45 -7.89 -15.76
C SER A 144 -11.09 -8.53 -15.54
N LEU A 145 -10.11 -8.23 -16.42
CA LEU A 145 -8.76 -8.76 -16.31
C LEU A 145 -8.04 -8.27 -15.03
N ASN A 146 -8.11 -6.98 -14.71
CA ASN A 146 -7.42 -6.42 -13.54
C ASN A 146 -8.02 -6.95 -12.23
N LEU A 147 -9.35 -7.06 -12.14
CA LEU A 147 -10.02 -7.62 -10.97
C LEU A 147 -9.72 -9.11 -10.80
N SER A 148 -9.78 -9.89 -11.88
CA SER A 148 -9.45 -11.32 -11.87
C SER A 148 -8.01 -11.56 -11.41
N ASN A 149 -7.07 -10.76 -11.95
CA ASN A 149 -5.68 -10.79 -11.53
C ASN A 149 -5.52 -10.42 -10.06
N CYS A 150 -6.21 -9.38 -9.58
CA CYS A 150 -6.14 -8.97 -8.19
C CYS A 150 -6.58 -10.08 -7.24
N LEU A 151 -7.72 -10.73 -7.52
CA LEU A 151 -8.25 -11.82 -6.71
C LEU A 151 -7.28 -13.01 -6.69
N LYS A 152 -6.79 -13.41 -7.86
CA LYS A 152 -5.83 -14.51 -8.00
C LYS A 152 -4.50 -14.22 -7.30
N SER A 153 -3.96 -13.02 -7.48
CA SER A 153 -2.73 -12.56 -6.86
C SER A 153 -2.85 -12.52 -5.34
N PHE A 154 -3.96 -12.01 -4.83
CA PHE A 154 -4.25 -11.98 -3.40
C PHE A 154 -4.31 -13.38 -2.80
N GLU A 155 -4.99 -14.33 -3.46
CA GLU A 155 -5.03 -15.73 -3.03
C GLU A 155 -3.60 -16.31 -2.93
N LEU A 156 -2.77 -16.11 -3.96
CA LEU A 156 -1.37 -16.53 -3.93
C LEU A 156 -0.61 -15.86 -2.77
N TRP A 157 -0.73 -14.55 -2.59
CA TRP A 157 -0.05 -13.82 -1.52
C TRP A 157 -0.43 -14.32 -0.13
N SER A 158 -1.70 -14.68 0.08
CA SER A 158 -2.20 -15.18 1.37
C SER A 158 -1.46 -16.42 1.88
N HIS A 159 -0.79 -17.16 0.99
CA HIS A 159 0.01 -18.34 1.34
C HIS A 159 1.47 -18.04 1.68
N TYR A 160 2.03 -16.92 1.21
CA TYR A 160 3.48 -16.69 1.25
C TYR A 160 3.89 -15.47 2.08
N PHE A 161 2.97 -14.57 2.42
CA PHE A 161 3.30 -13.40 3.22
C PHE A 161 2.93 -13.59 4.70
N ASN A 162 3.79 -13.11 5.60
CA ASN A 162 3.51 -13.14 7.05
C ASN A 162 2.40 -12.15 7.44
N ASN A 163 2.24 -11.08 6.67
CA ASN A 163 1.13 -10.14 6.73
C ASN A 163 1.00 -9.41 5.39
N ILE A 164 -0.23 -9.03 5.00
CA ILE A 164 -0.50 -8.24 3.81
C ILE A 164 -1.20 -6.94 4.20
N LEU A 165 -0.51 -5.81 4.07
CA LEU A 165 -1.11 -4.49 4.11
C LEU A 165 -1.77 -4.19 2.76
N LEU A 166 -3.09 -4.05 2.77
CA LEU A 166 -3.84 -3.73 1.56
C LEU A 166 -3.99 -2.21 1.38
N VAL A 167 -3.88 -1.79 0.11
CA VAL A 167 -4.09 -0.42 -0.33
C VAL A 167 -5.00 -0.44 -1.55
N ASP A 168 -6.21 0.08 -1.41
CA ASP A 168 -7.17 0.21 -2.50
C ASP A 168 -6.99 1.56 -3.19
N ASN A 169 -6.56 1.52 -4.45
CA ASN A 169 -6.39 2.73 -5.25
C ASN A 169 -7.70 3.53 -5.37
N GLN A 170 -8.87 2.89 -5.30
CA GLN A 170 -10.15 3.57 -5.37
C GLN A 170 -10.37 4.53 -4.17
N GLN A 171 -9.76 4.27 -3.01
CA GLN A 171 -9.83 5.17 -1.84
C GLN A 171 -9.11 6.52 -2.07
N PHE A 172 -8.20 6.58 -3.05
CA PHE A 172 -7.42 7.79 -3.33
C PHE A 172 -7.99 8.60 -4.50
N GLU A 173 -9.05 8.11 -5.14
CA GLU A 173 -9.79 8.83 -6.16
C GLU A 173 -10.54 10.02 -5.55
N GLN A 174 -10.53 11.15 -6.24
CA GLN A 174 -11.26 12.33 -5.81
C GLN A 174 -12.34 12.65 -6.84
N ASN A 175 -13.60 12.39 -6.48
CA ASN A 175 -14.77 12.61 -7.35
C ASN A 175 -14.93 14.06 -7.84
N ASN A 176 -14.25 15.02 -7.19
CA ASN A 176 -14.42 16.47 -7.43
C ASN A 176 -13.24 17.14 -8.15
N VAL A 177 -12.23 16.40 -8.61
CA VAL A 177 -11.12 16.98 -9.39
C VAL A 177 -11.31 16.65 -10.87
N THR A 178 -12.01 17.54 -11.58
CA THR A 178 -12.34 17.43 -13.00
C THR A 178 -11.12 17.41 -13.96
N ARG A 179 -9.88 17.40 -13.45
CA ARG A 179 -8.64 17.61 -14.23
C ARG A 179 -7.39 16.86 -13.77
N GLU A 180 -7.44 16.02 -12.73
CA GLU A 180 -6.24 15.26 -12.32
C GLU A 180 -6.01 14.11 -13.31
N SER A 181 -4.79 13.97 -13.82
CA SER A 181 -4.41 12.78 -14.60
C SER A 181 -4.26 11.56 -13.68
N VAL A 182 -4.50 10.36 -14.22
CA VAL A 182 -4.32 9.09 -13.48
C VAL A 182 -2.91 8.98 -12.88
N GLU A 183 -1.88 9.45 -13.60
CA GLU A 183 -0.51 9.46 -13.10
C GLU A 183 -0.33 10.39 -11.88
N GLN A 184 -0.91 11.59 -11.92
CA GLN A 184 -0.87 12.52 -10.78
C GLN A 184 -1.59 11.96 -9.56
N MET A 185 -2.75 11.31 -9.78
CA MET A 185 -3.49 10.63 -8.72
C MET A 185 -2.63 9.54 -8.07
N TYR A 186 -1.97 8.69 -8.85
CA TYR A 186 -1.07 7.66 -8.30
C TYR A 186 0.12 8.25 -7.58
N ASN A 187 0.75 9.32 -8.11
CA ASN A 187 1.85 9.99 -7.42
C ASN A 187 1.39 10.55 -6.07
N ARG A 188 0.22 11.21 -6.02
CA ARG A 188 -0.38 11.71 -4.78
C ARG A 188 -0.70 10.57 -3.80
N ALA A 189 -1.23 9.45 -4.28
CA ALA A 189 -1.51 8.27 -3.45
C ALA A 189 -0.21 7.69 -2.87
N ASN A 190 0.81 7.51 -3.70
CA ASN A 190 2.13 7.01 -3.30
C ASN A 190 2.79 7.93 -2.29
N ASP A 191 2.72 9.25 -2.48
CA ASP A 191 3.30 10.21 -1.54
C ASP A 191 2.56 10.20 -0.20
N LYS A 192 1.22 10.13 -0.21
CA LYS A 192 0.42 10.01 1.02
C LYS A 192 0.75 8.73 1.78
N LEU A 193 0.84 7.60 1.07
CA LEU A 193 1.20 6.30 1.64
C LEU A 193 2.64 6.31 2.19
N ALA A 194 3.58 6.88 1.44
CA ALA A 194 4.97 7.02 1.86
C ALA A 194 5.10 7.84 3.15
N MET A 195 4.34 8.93 3.27
CA MET A 195 4.28 9.73 4.49
C MET A 195 3.68 8.94 5.66
N MET A 196 2.57 8.23 5.48
CA MET A 196 1.96 7.41 6.55
C MET A 196 2.94 6.36 7.08
N LEU A 197 3.55 5.60 6.18
CA LEU A 197 4.49 4.54 6.54
C LEU A 197 5.75 5.10 7.19
N THR A 198 6.26 6.23 6.70
CA THR A 198 7.41 6.89 7.32
C THR A 198 7.11 7.37 8.72
N THR A 199 5.97 8.02 8.93
CA THR A 199 5.57 8.45 10.26
C THR A 199 5.42 7.26 11.21
N LEU A 200 4.84 6.14 10.76
CA LEU A 200 4.74 4.91 11.57
C LEU A 200 6.12 4.33 11.93
N LEU A 201 7.04 4.25 10.96
CA LEU A 201 8.36 3.64 11.13
C LEU A 201 9.33 4.52 11.93
N GLU A 202 9.14 5.83 11.92
CA GLU A 202 10.00 6.82 12.61
C GLU A 202 9.49 7.25 13.99
N ALA A 203 8.23 6.98 14.34
CA ALA A 203 7.61 7.50 15.56
C ALA A 203 8.44 7.22 16.84
N GLY A 204 9.16 6.10 16.90
CA GLY A 204 10.02 5.76 18.04
C GLY A 204 11.41 6.42 18.06
N GLU A 205 11.85 7.06 16.98
CA GLU A 205 13.22 7.58 16.81
C GLU A 205 13.26 9.11 16.61
N ILE A 206 12.10 9.78 16.70
CA ILE A 206 11.94 11.20 16.36
C ILE A 206 12.46 12.16 17.44
N ARG A 207 12.75 13.41 17.01
CA ARG A 207 13.06 14.55 17.90
C ARG A 207 12.08 15.72 17.69
N PRO A 208 11.57 16.37 18.75
CA PRO A 208 11.84 16.12 20.18
C PRO A 208 11.41 14.72 20.63
N ALA A 209 11.91 14.25 21.76
CA ALA A 209 11.62 12.88 22.21
C ALA A 209 10.10 12.71 22.42
N PRO A 210 9.52 11.58 21.98
CA PRO A 210 8.12 11.27 22.23
C PRO A 210 7.86 11.04 23.71
N GLN A 211 6.62 11.28 24.14
CA GLN A 211 6.17 10.90 25.49
C GLN A 211 6.09 9.38 25.64
N GLU A 212 5.60 8.70 24.60
CA GLU A 212 5.53 7.25 24.46
C GLU A 212 6.17 6.83 23.12
N VAL A 213 7.16 5.95 23.22
CA VAL A 213 7.95 5.47 22.09
C VAL A 213 7.21 4.37 21.34
N PHE A 214 6.84 4.62 20.08
CA PHE A 214 6.33 3.57 19.19
C PHE A 214 7.48 2.89 18.43
N SER A 215 7.93 1.74 18.93
CA SER A 215 9.14 1.07 18.41
C SER A 215 8.89 0.10 17.24
N SER A 216 9.98 -0.38 16.62
CA SER A 216 9.94 -1.45 15.61
C SER A 216 9.27 -2.73 16.12
N SER A 217 9.41 -3.04 17.40
CA SER A 217 8.78 -4.18 18.05
C SER A 217 7.26 -4.02 18.15
N GLU A 218 6.76 -2.80 18.31
CA GLU A 218 5.31 -2.54 18.35
C GLU A 218 4.67 -2.79 16.98
N ILE A 219 5.35 -2.38 15.89
CA ILE A 219 4.90 -2.66 14.51
C ILE A 219 4.86 -4.17 14.25
N LYS A 220 5.95 -4.88 14.55
CA LYS A 220 6.01 -6.35 14.39
C LYS A 220 4.97 -7.06 15.24
N ALA A 221 4.72 -6.58 16.46
CA ALA A 221 3.72 -7.16 17.34
C ALA A 221 2.27 -6.85 16.91
N THR A 222 2.03 -5.73 16.22
CA THR A 222 0.74 -5.44 15.59
C THR A 222 0.55 -6.30 14.34
N MET A 223 1.48 -6.27 13.38
CA MET A 223 1.36 -7.01 12.12
C MET A 223 1.47 -8.53 12.28
N GLY A 224 2.14 -8.99 13.32
CA GLY A 224 2.34 -10.41 13.58
C GLY A 224 3.28 -11.07 12.57
N MET A 225 3.25 -12.40 12.59
CA MET A 225 4.16 -13.24 11.81
C MET A 225 3.42 -14.27 10.94
N ILE A 226 2.09 -14.37 11.04
CA ILE A 226 1.32 -15.47 10.46
C ILE A 226 0.04 -14.94 9.80
N GLY A 227 0.09 -14.82 8.47
CA GLY A 227 -1.05 -14.81 7.55
C GLY A 227 -2.15 -13.77 7.78
N ASP A 228 -1.84 -12.63 8.40
CA ASP A 228 -2.84 -11.59 8.66
C ASP A 228 -2.96 -10.59 7.51
N ILE A 229 -4.11 -9.94 7.45
CA ILE A 229 -4.36 -8.82 6.56
C ILE A 229 -4.47 -7.56 7.40
N SER A 230 -3.88 -6.47 6.92
CA SER A 230 -3.82 -5.20 7.61
C SER A 230 -4.32 -4.05 6.73
N THR A 231 -4.71 -2.98 7.39
CA THR A 231 -5.06 -1.70 6.79
C THR A 231 -4.47 -0.57 7.63
N ILE A 232 -4.15 0.57 7.01
CA ILE A 232 -3.73 1.79 7.70
C ILE A 232 -4.84 2.82 7.60
N GLY A 233 -5.30 3.30 8.74
CA GLY A 233 -6.13 4.46 8.89
C GLY A 233 -5.35 5.75 9.01
N TYR A 234 -5.79 6.81 8.33
CA TYR A 234 -5.20 8.14 8.44
C TYR A 234 -6.26 9.22 8.51
N CYS A 235 -6.29 9.97 9.62
CA CYS A 235 -7.08 11.18 9.77
C CYS A 235 -6.19 12.33 10.19
N SER A 236 -6.37 13.51 9.59
CA SER A 236 -5.60 14.70 9.92
C SER A 236 -6.42 15.96 9.76
N GLU A 237 -6.20 16.93 10.63
CA GLU A 237 -6.77 18.28 10.55
C GLU A 237 -5.65 19.33 10.51
N THR A 238 -5.85 20.38 9.73
CA THR A 238 -4.91 21.53 9.74
C THR A 238 -5.19 22.39 10.95
N ILE A 239 -4.17 22.65 11.77
CA ILE A 239 -4.29 23.50 12.96
C ILE A 239 -4.05 24.97 12.61
N LYS A 240 -4.76 25.86 13.30
CA LYS A 240 -4.57 27.31 13.18
C LYS A 240 -3.31 27.73 13.92
N LEU A 241 -2.27 28.11 13.17
CA LEU A 241 -1.04 28.61 13.76
C LEU A 241 -1.22 30.06 14.23
N LYS A 242 -0.82 30.37 15.48
CA LYS A 242 -0.82 31.74 16.01
C LYS A 242 -0.01 32.72 15.15
N SER A 243 1.06 32.23 14.50
CA SER A 243 1.89 33.01 13.57
C SER A 243 1.24 33.27 12.21
N GLN A 244 0.17 32.54 11.86
CA GLN A 244 -0.51 32.64 10.57
C GLN A 244 -2.03 32.70 10.75
N PRO A 245 -2.57 33.76 11.39
CA PRO A 245 -3.98 33.84 11.79
C PRO A 245 -4.95 33.85 10.59
N TRP A 246 -4.46 34.20 9.41
CA TRP A 246 -5.20 34.25 8.14
C TRP A 246 -5.49 32.87 7.54
N ARG A 247 -4.71 31.84 7.92
CA ARG A 247 -4.92 30.48 7.41
C ARG A 247 -6.08 29.80 8.15
N LYS A 248 -6.95 29.13 7.39
CA LYS A 248 -7.99 28.27 7.95
C LYS A 248 -7.36 27.10 8.69
N GLY A 249 -7.97 26.71 9.81
CA GLY A 249 -7.56 25.57 10.61
C GLY A 249 -8.40 25.49 11.88
N ILE A 250 -8.37 24.33 12.52
CA ILE A 250 -9.02 24.11 13.81
C ILE A 250 -8.20 24.75 14.94
N ASP A 251 -8.85 25.07 16.05
CA ASP A 251 -8.15 25.29 17.31
C ASP A 251 -7.99 23.92 18.00
N PRO A 252 -6.77 23.39 18.12
CA PRO A 252 -6.56 22.04 18.63
C PRO A 252 -6.89 21.94 20.13
N GLY A 253 -7.78 21.02 20.47
CA GLY A 253 -8.13 20.65 21.83
C GLY A 253 -8.28 19.14 22.02
N THR A 254 -8.63 18.74 23.24
CA THR A 254 -8.81 17.33 23.62
C THR A 254 -9.89 16.66 22.77
N HIS A 255 -11.01 17.34 22.53
CA HIS A 255 -12.13 16.80 21.75
C HIS A 255 -11.77 16.61 20.27
N GLU A 256 -11.04 17.55 19.69
CA GLU A 256 -10.59 17.50 18.31
C GLU A 256 -9.64 16.32 18.11
N LEU A 257 -8.69 16.12 19.04
CA LEU A 257 -7.77 14.99 18.97
C LEU A 257 -8.49 13.64 19.16
N GLU A 258 -9.41 13.54 20.13
CA GLU A 258 -10.25 12.34 20.31
C GLU A 258 -11.03 12.02 19.02
N SER A 259 -11.63 13.03 18.39
CA SER A 259 -12.38 12.88 17.13
C SER A 259 -11.49 12.46 15.95
N ILE A 260 -10.28 13.01 15.84
CA ILE A 260 -9.30 12.62 14.80
C ILE A 260 -8.91 11.15 14.99
N ILE A 261 -8.66 10.71 16.23
CA ILE A 261 -8.34 9.32 16.53
C ILE A 261 -9.51 8.40 16.17
N GLU A 262 -10.73 8.71 16.57
CA GLU A 262 -11.92 7.91 16.23
C GLU A 262 -12.15 7.82 14.72
N ARG A 263 -12.05 8.94 14.00
CA ARG A 263 -12.22 8.97 12.54
C ARG A 263 -11.09 8.29 11.78
N SER A 264 -9.94 8.04 12.39
CA SER A 264 -8.83 7.34 11.72
C SER A 264 -9.18 5.91 11.31
N VAL A 265 -10.17 5.27 11.96
CA VAL A 265 -10.64 3.93 11.62
C VAL A 265 -11.98 3.90 10.87
N ALA A 266 -12.48 5.06 10.43
CA ALA A 266 -13.64 5.09 9.54
C ALA A 266 -13.25 4.51 8.17
N GLU A 267 -14.18 3.80 7.50
CA GLU A 267 -13.90 3.12 6.22
C GLU A 267 -13.22 4.01 5.17
N SER A 268 -13.61 5.29 5.09
CA SER A 268 -13.06 6.26 4.14
C SER A 268 -11.67 6.82 4.51
N ALA A 269 -11.21 6.55 5.74
CA ALA A 269 -9.88 6.93 6.22
C ALA A 269 -8.86 5.79 6.06
N LEU A 270 -9.32 4.57 5.80
CA LEU A 270 -8.51 3.37 5.70
C LEU A 270 -7.88 3.23 4.30
N THR A 271 -6.66 2.70 4.22
CA THR A 271 -6.03 2.36 2.94
C THR A 271 -6.78 1.25 2.22
N PHE A 272 -7.36 0.32 2.98
CA PHE A 272 -8.31 -0.67 2.48
C PHE A 272 -9.63 -0.53 3.26
N PRO A 273 -10.75 -0.21 2.58
CA PRO A 273 -12.02 0.03 3.25
C PRO A 273 -12.60 -1.28 3.78
N CYS A 274 -12.82 -1.34 5.09
CA CYS A 274 -13.35 -2.51 5.78
C CYS A 274 -13.90 -2.13 7.16
N ASP A 275 -14.78 -2.96 7.70
CA ASP A 275 -15.07 -2.98 9.13
C ASP A 275 -13.86 -3.51 9.92
N VAL A 276 -13.40 -2.72 10.88
CA VAL A 276 -12.26 -3.06 11.76
C VAL A 276 -12.68 -3.88 12.98
N THR A 277 -13.98 -4.10 13.18
CA THR A 277 -14.52 -4.86 14.31
C THR A 277 -14.01 -6.30 14.29
N GLY A 278 -13.49 -6.76 15.43
CA GLY A 278 -12.96 -8.12 15.55
C GLY A 278 -11.54 -8.30 14.99
N ALA A 279 -10.84 -7.19 14.72
CA ALA A 279 -9.42 -7.22 14.39
C ALA A 279 -8.61 -7.91 15.51
N ARG A 280 -7.47 -8.50 15.14
CA ARG A 280 -6.60 -9.19 16.10
C ARG A 280 -5.81 -8.20 16.95
N SER A 281 -5.35 -7.12 16.34
CA SER A 281 -4.47 -6.15 16.97
C SER A 281 -4.61 -4.79 16.30
N ALA A 282 -4.31 -3.74 17.07
CA ALA A 282 -4.23 -2.39 16.53
C ALA A 282 -3.14 -1.58 17.23
N SER A 283 -2.61 -0.60 16.52
CA SER A 283 -1.70 0.40 17.06
C SER A 283 -2.02 1.80 16.55
N LEU A 284 -1.76 2.80 17.39
CA LEU A 284 -2.02 4.21 17.13
C LEU A 284 -0.73 5.04 17.24
N VAL A 285 -0.44 5.84 16.22
CA VAL A 285 0.54 6.92 16.29
C VAL A 285 -0.17 8.25 16.14
N VAL A 286 0.05 9.16 17.09
CA VAL A 286 -0.51 10.52 17.03
C VAL A 286 0.59 11.51 16.65
N HIS A 287 0.42 12.21 15.52
CA HIS A 287 1.37 13.19 15.00
C HIS A 287 0.86 14.61 15.21
N GLY A 288 1.70 15.49 15.75
CA GLY A 288 1.31 16.88 15.98
C GLY A 288 2.37 17.67 16.73
N ARG A 289 2.10 18.96 16.95
CA ARG A 289 2.98 19.80 17.78
C ARG A 289 2.91 19.32 19.24
N PRO A 290 4.02 19.31 19.99
CA PRO A 290 4.06 18.80 21.37
C PRO A 290 2.97 19.37 22.29
N GLU A 291 2.66 20.66 22.13
CA GLU A 291 1.62 21.36 22.90
C GLU A 291 0.17 20.94 22.59
N HIS A 292 -0.03 20.12 21.54
CA HIS A 292 -1.35 19.63 21.10
C HIS A 292 -1.49 18.11 21.21
N LEU A 293 -0.47 17.42 21.73
CA LEU A 293 -0.48 15.98 22.00
C LEU A 293 -0.98 15.73 23.43
N PHE A 294 -2.28 15.91 23.63
CA PHE A 294 -2.89 15.83 24.96
C PHE A 294 -3.00 14.37 25.45
N THR A 295 -2.25 14.00 26.49
CA THR A 295 -2.22 12.63 27.04
C THR A 295 -3.61 12.09 27.38
N GLN A 296 -4.49 12.92 27.95
CA GLN A 296 -5.86 12.51 28.28
C GLN A 296 -6.70 12.20 27.03
N ALA A 297 -6.56 13.01 25.97
CA ALA A 297 -7.25 12.78 24.70
C ALA A 297 -6.76 11.49 24.04
N ILE A 298 -5.45 11.27 24.03
CA ILE A 298 -4.83 10.06 23.47
C ILE A 298 -5.32 8.82 24.23
N SER A 299 -5.35 8.88 25.58
CA SER A 299 -5.85 7.77 26.39
C SER A 299 -7.32 7.43 26.09
N ARG A 300 -8.18 8.44 25.95
CA ARG A 300 -9.60 8.23 25.64
C ARG A 300 -9.82 7.75 24.22
N GLY A 301 -9.11 8.34 23.26
CA GLY A 301 -9.11 7.91 21.85
C GLY A 301 -8.65 6.46 21.71
N ARG A 302 -7.59 6.05 22.43
CA ARG A 302 -7.16 4.64 22.50
C ARG A 302 -8.26 3.73 23.03
N SER A 303 -8.89 4.06 24.15
CA SER A 303 -9.98 3.24 24.70
C SER A 303 -11.17 3.16 23.74
N ARG A 304 -11.42 4.23 22.98
CA ARG A 304 -12.44 4.23 21.93
C ARG A 304 -12.05 3.31 20.78
N LEU A 305 -10.79 3.32 20.33
CA LEU A 305 -10.28 2.40 19.30
C LEU A 305 -10.32 0.93 19.77
N GLU A 306 -10.02 0.66 21.04
CA GLU A 306 -10.12 -0.68 21.64
C GLU A 306 -11.56 -1.21 21.54
N GLN A 307 -12.56 -0.35 21.77
CA GLN A 307 -13.98 -0.70 21.61
C GLN A 307 -14.36 -0.89 20.13
N LEU A 308 -14.00 0.05 19.26
CA LEU A 308 -14.37 0.03 17.83
C LEU A 308 -13.78 -1.19 17.11
N ALA A 309 -12.49 -1.46 17.30
CA ALA A 309 -11.84 -2.62 16.69
C ALA A 309 -12.07 -3.93 17.48
N THR A 310 -12.67 -3.86 18.68
CA THR A 310 -12.84 -5.00 19.59
C THR A 310 -11.50 -5.69 19.94
N VAL A 311 -10.44 -4.90 20.11
CA VAL A 311 -9.11 -5.38 20.47
C VAL A 311 -8.87 -5.23 21.97
N SER A 312 -8.12 -6.16 22.55
CA SER A 312 -7.83 -6.16 23.99
C SER A 312 -7.02 -4.95 24.45
N LYS A 313 -6.08 -4.50 23.61
CA LYS A 313 -5.24 -3.34 23.88
C LYS A 313 -4.72 -2.76 22.57
N VAL A 314 -4.80 -1.44 22.45
CA VAL A 314 -4.14 -0.70 21.37
C VAL A 314 -2.71 -0.38 21.78
N ARG A 315 -1.72 -0.69 20.94
CA ARG A 315 -0.33 -0.19 21.12
C ARG A 315 -0.27 1.27 20.71
N TYR A 316 0.61 2.07 21.30
CA TYR A 316 0.64 3.49 20.95
C TYR A 316 2.02 4.12 21.02
N GLY A 317 2.14 5.25 20.34
CA GLY A 317 3.11 6.28 20.66
C GLY A 317 2.73 7.61 20.03
N ASP A 318 3.54 8.63 20.30
CA ASP A 318 3.40 9.95 19.73
C ASP A 318 4.54 10.29 18.78
N TYR A 319 4.24 11.12 17.79
CA TYR A 319 5.20 11.71 16.87
C TYR A 319 5.16 13.23 17.08
N PRO A 320 5.95 13.78 18.01
CA PRO A 320 6.00 15.22 18.23
C PRO A 320 6.80 15.93 17.13
N ASP A 321 6.16 16.87 16.45
CA ASP A 321 6.76 17.67 15.37
C ASP A 321 6.49 19.16 15.59
N ARG A 322 7.53 19.96 15.83
CA ARG A 322 7.36 21.41 16.10
C ARG A 322 7.02 22.22 14.85
N LYS A 323 7.30 21.69 13.67
CA LYS A 323 7.17 22.37 12.37
C LYS A 323 5.86 22.05 11.68
N THR A 324 5.20 20.94 12.05
CA THR A 324 3.91 20.58 11.46
C THR A 324 2.84 21.62 11.75
N ASN A 325 1.95 21.79 10.79
CA ASN A 325 0.67 22.47 10.93
C ASN A 325 -0.51 21.49 10.88
N GLN A 326 -0.24 20.21 11.11
CA GLN A 326 -1.26 19.16 11.16
C GLN A 326 -1.31 18.53 12.55
N LEU A 327 -2.52 18.15 12.94
CA LEU A 327 -2.79 17.21 14.02
C LEU A 327 -3.39 15.97 13.38
N ALA A 328 -2.76 14.81 13.56
CA ALA A 328 -3.12 13.59 12.84
C ALA A 328 -3.06 12.34 13.73
N ALA A 329 -3.84 11.35 13.34
CA ALA A 329 -3.80 10.00 13.89
C ALA A 329 -3.58 9.01 12.74
N ILE A 330 -2.59 8.13 12.91
CA ILE A 330 -2.33 6.99 12.04
C ILE A 330 -2.61 5.73 12.84
N THR A 331 -3.55 4.92 12.38
CA THR A 331 -3.92 3.67 13.03
C THR A 331 -3.58 2.50 12.13
N LEU A 332 -2.76 1.57 12.60
CA LEU A 332 -2.52 0.30 11.91
C LEU A 332 -3.41 -0.76 12.58
N VAL A 333 -4.29 -1.36 11.79
CA VAL A 333 -5.19 -2.43 12.23
C VAL A 333 -4.81 -3.71 11.48
N SER A 334 -4.59 -4.81 12.21
CA SER A 334 -4.14 -6.09 11.66
C SER A 334 -5.02 -7.23 12.10
N GLY A 335 -5.11 -8.25 11.25
CA GLY A 335 -6.04 -9.37 11.39
C GLY A 335 -7.48 -8.95 11.14
N ILE A 336 -7.71 -8.06 10.16
CA ILE A 336 -9.07 -7.68 9.74
C ILE A 336 -9.80 -8.89 9.14
N GLN A 337 -11.09 -9.00 9.40
CA GLN A 337 -11.93 -10.13 8.95
C GLN A 337 -12.87 -9.75 7.81
N ASP A 338 -13.21 -8.47 7.69
CA ASP A 338 -14.07 -7.98 6.62
C ASP A 338 -13.31 -7.92 5.29
N MET A 339 -13.68 -8.84 4.38
CA MET A 339 -13.18 -8.92 3.00
C MET A 339 -14.27 -8.54 1.99
N SER A 340 -15.33 -7.85 2.42
CA SER A 340 -16.48 -7.48 1.58
C SER A 340 -16.06 -6.75 0.30
N ARG A 341 -14.99 -5.97 0.36
CA ARG A 341 -14.41 -5.29 -0.81
C ARG A 341 -13.87 -6.28 -1.86
N LEU A 342 -13.20 -7.36 -1.46
CA LEU A 342 -12.78 -8.42 -2.38
C LEU A 342 -13.98 -9.23 -2.88
N ASP A 343 -14.99 -9.47 -2.05
CA ASP A 343 -16.23 -10.14 -2.46
C ASP A 343 -17.01 -9.32 -3.50
N GLN A 344 -17.02 -7.99 -3.37
CA GLN A 344 -17.56 -7.09 -4.39
C GLN A 344 -16.81 -7.24 -5.72
N MET A 345 -15.48 -7.33 -5.70
CA MET A 345 -14.68 -7.55 -6.91
C MET A 345 -15.00 -8.89 -7.56
N LYS A 346 -15.14 -9.95 -6.75
CA LYS A 346 -15.50 -11.28 -7.24
C LYS A 346 -16.85 -11.27 -7.94
N ARG A 347 -17.88 -10.70 -7.31
CA ARG A 347 -19.20 -10.52 -7.93
C ARG A 347 -19.13 -9.71 -9.22
N ARG A 348 -18.35 -8.62 -9.23
CA ARG A 348 -18.15 -7.80 -10.43
C ARG A 348 -17.53 -8.59 -11.57
N VAL A 349 -16.53 -9.43 -11.31
CA VAL A 349 -15.94 -10.32 -12.34
C VAL A 349 -16.98 -11.30 -12.89
N GLU A 350 -17.81 -11.90 -12.02
CA GLU A 350 -18.88 -12.82 -12.42
C GLU A 350 -19.93 -12.12 -13.30
N GLU A 351 -20.32 -10.88 -12.97
CA GLU A 351 -21.21 -10.05 -13.78
C GLU A 351 -20.63 -9.77 -15.17
N LEU A 352 -19.36 -9.36 -15.23
CA LEU A 352 -18.68 -9.03 -16.49
C LEU A 352 -18.46 -10.25 -17.39
N ALA A 353 -18.38 -11.45 -16.81
CA ALA A 353 -18.32 -12.70 -17.56
C ALA A 353 -19.70 -13.09 -18.14
N TRP A 354 -20.79 -12.61 -17.55
CA TRP A 354 -22.16 -12.92 -17.96
C TRP A 354 -22.72 -11.95 -19.00
N GLU A 355 -22.25 -10.71 -19.06
CA GLU A 355 -22.55 -9.81 -20.19
C GLU A 355 -21.87 -10.34 -21.46
N PRO A 356 -22.58 -11.00 -22.39
CA PRO A 356 -21.98 -11.31 -23.68
C PRO A 356 -21.71 -9.97 -24.34
N ALA A 357 -20.56 -9.84 -25.02
CA ALA A 357 -20.34 -8.76 -25.96
C ALA A 357 -21.63 -8.59 -26.77
N VAL A 358 -22.30 -7.44 -26.61
CA VAL A 358 -23.45 -7.07 -27.45
C VAL A 358 -22.99 -7.35 -28.87
N ALA A 359 -23.66 -8.31 -29.51
CA ALA A 359 -23.28 -8.80 -30.81
C ALA A 359 -23.00 -7.58 -31.70
N SER A 360 -21.74 -7.40 -32.12
CA SER A 360 -21.47 -6.64 -33.32
C SER A 360 -22.23 -7.40 -34.40
N GLU A 361 -23.38 -6.87 -34.82
CA GLU A 361 -24.08 -7.40 -35.98
C GLU A 361 -23.02 -7.55 -37.08
N PRO A 362 -22.88 -8.74 -37.69
CA PRO A 362 -22.02 -8.84 -38.85
C PRO A 362 -22.56 -7.85 -39.87
N HIS A 363 -21.73 -6.90 -40.31
CA HIS A 363 -22.04 -6.13 -41.51
C HIS A 363 -22.33 -7.15 -42.61
N ALA A 364 -23.60 -7.26 -42.98
CA ALA A 364 -24.04 -8.04 -44.11
C ALA A 364 -23.65 -7.25 -45.37
N ASP A 365 -22.39 -7.39 -45.78
CA ASP A 365 -21.97 -6.97 -47.09
C ASP A 365 -22.56 -7.92 -48.12
N GLY A 366 -23.52 -7.42 -48.88
CA GLY A 366 -24.22 -8.18 -49.90
C GLY A 366 -24.72 -7.38 -51.09
N VAL A 367 -24.29 -6.12 -51.29
CA VAL A 367 -24.50 -5.40 -52.57
C VAL A 367 -23.36 -4.40 -52.79
N PRO A 368 -22.69 -4.36 -53.96
CA PRO A 368 -21.82 -3.26 -54.32
C PRO A 368 -22.69 -2.06 -54.70
N GLU A 369 -22.56 -0.94 -53.99
CA GLU A 369 -23.09 0.33 -54.48
C GLU A 369 -22.27 0.77 -55.70
N THR A 370 -22.86 0.56 -56.87
CA THR A 370 -22.43 1.15 -58.13
C THR A 370 -22.64 2.67 -58.07
N SER A 371 -21.58 3.44 -58.29
CA SER A 371 -21.73 4.86 -58.64
C SER A 371 -22.60 5.01 -59.89
N PRO A 372 -23.42 6.08 -59.96
CA PRO A 372 -23.38 6.88 -61.19
C PRO A 372 -23.41 8.39 -60.95
N VAL A 373 -22.46 9.04 -61.63
CA VAL A 373 -22.45 10.37 -62.29
C VAL A 373 -22.76 11.61 -61.44
#